data_AF-A0A085ZE91-F1
#
_entry.id   AF-A0A085ZE91-F1
#
_cell.length_a   1.000
_cell.length_b   1.000
_cell.length_c   1.000
_cell.angle_alpha   90.00
_cell.angle_beta   90.00
_cell.angle_gamma   90.00
#
_symmetry.space_group_name_H-M   'P 1'
#
loop_
_entity.id
_entity.type
_entity.pdbx_description
1 polymer ?
#
loop_
_entity_poly.entity_id
_entity_poly.type
_entity_poly.pdbx_seq_one_letter_code
_entity_poly.pdbx_strand_id
1 'polypeptide(L)'
;VSSDKKFLSEEEKEKCNEEFFQIKNEIEIFLDKIIVENNFDLIHKLIEVYNLFDFYKTDLNNKFVRFLHFSFFDFYVLNIERMVRLREDFTIYALIDLFYCDMRYFEDKKNKEKFNKKTYPILLLDTDNLSTFIAVACLRFISIMESDTNLVLLKKYLQESTNLIYEEEVLKIIDGKKGLDGNK
;
A
#
# COMPACT_ATOMS: atom_id res chain seq x y z
N VAL A 1 10.67 -19.87 -19.23
CA VAL A 1 11.62 -20.41 -18.22
C VAL A 1 11.02 -20.12 -16.87
N SER A 2 10.64 -21.16 -16.12
CA SER A 2 9.92 -21.07 -14.85
C SER A 2 10.82 -20.43 -13.79
N SER A 3 10.48 -19.23 -13.33
CA SER A 3 11.00 -18.74 -12.07
C SER A 3 10.18 -19.37 -10.97
N ASP A 4 10.64 -20.53 -10.47
CA ASP A 4 10.17 -21.07 -9.20
C ASP A 4 10.54 -20.06 -8.11
N LYS A 5 9.66 -19.08 -7.88
CA LYS A 5 9.67 -18.26 -6.68
C LYS A 5 9.51 -19.23 -5.51
N LYS A 6 10.60 -19.48 -4.78
CA LYS A 6 10.61 -20.36 -3.61
C LYS A 6 9.68 -19.76 -2.56
N PHE A 7 8.52 -20.36 -2.38
CA PHE A 7 7.69 -20.15 -1.20
C PHE A 7 8.42 -20.73 0.01
N LEU A 8 8.27 -20.08 1.17
CA LEU A 8 8.68 -20.70 2.44
C LEU A 8 7.94 -22.04 2.59
N SER A 9 8.70 -23.08 2.86
CA SER A 9 8.18 -24.39 3.26
C SER A 9 7.43 -24.30 4.58
N GLU A 10 6.59 -25.29 4.87
CA GLU A 10 5.86 -25.36 6.15
C GLU A 10 6.82 -25.45 7.35
N GLU A 11 7.96 -26.12 7.19
CA GLU A 11 9.01 -26.20 8.22
C GLU A 11 9.64 -24.83 8.51
N GLU A 12 9.92 -24.03 7.48
CA GLU A 12 10.43 -22.66 7.63
C GLU A 12 9.40 -21.74 8.30
N LYS A 13 8.13 -21.88 7.93
CA LYS A 13 7.02 -21.14 8.56
C LYS A 13 6.88 -21.47 10.04
N GLU A 14 7.02 -22.74 10.42
CA GLU A 14 6.91 -23.20 11.80
C GLU A 14 8.07 -22.66 12.64
N LYS A 15 9.30 -22.76 12.14
CA LYS A 15 10.47 -22.16 12.78
C LYS A 15 10.36 -20.65 12.99
N CYS A 16 9.88 -19.91 11.98
CA CYS A 16 9.64 -18.46 12.11
C CYS A 16 8.61 -18.12 13.20
N ASN A 17 7.61 -18.99 13.43
CA ASN A 17 6.62 -18.78 14.48
C ASN A 17 7.21 -19.04 15.87
N GLU A 18 8.12 -20.01 16.01
CA GLU A 18 8.83 -20.30 17.26
C GLU A 18 9.84 -19.19 17.63
N GLU A 19 10.55 -18.65 16.65
CA GLU A 19 11.55 -17.58 16.81
C GLU A 19 10.97 -16.16 16.69
N PHE A 20 9.64 -16.03 16.59
CA PHE A 20 8.92 -14.81 16.21
C PHE A 20 9.41 -13.54 16.92
N PHE A 21 9.62 -13.59 18.24
CA PHE A 21 10.02 -12.41 19.02
C PHE A 21 11.43 -11.91 18.67
N GLN A 22 12.35 -12.80 18.29
CA GLN A 22 13.70 -12.41 17.88
C GLN A 22 13.67 -11.79 16.49
N ILE A 23 12.99 -12.45 15.55
CA ILE A 23 12.85 -11.98 14.16
C ILE A 23 12.11 -10.64 14.11
N LYS A 24 11.09 -10.46 14.96
CA LYS A 24 10.36 -9.18 15.07
C LYS A 24 11.30 -8.00 15.30
N ASN A 25 12.19 -8.10 16.30
CA ASN A 25 13.10 -7.01 16.63
C ASN A 25 14.08 -6.74 15.50
N GLU A 26 14.56 -7.78 14.82
CA GLU A 26 15.46 -7.64 13.67
C GLU A 26 14.79 -6.90 12.50
N ILE A 27 13.53 -7.22 12.21
CA ILE A 27 12.74 -6.53 11.18
C ILE A 27 12.51 -5.07 11.54
N GLU A 28 12.14 -4.76 12.79
CA GLU A 28 11.94 -3.38 13.24
C GLU A 28 13.24 -2.56 13.10
N ILE A 29 14.38 -3.10 13.56
CA ILE A 29 15.71 -2.47 13.40
C ILE A 29 16.06 -2.26 11.92
N PHE A 30 15.74 -3.23 11.06
CA PHE A 30 16.01 -3.14 9.63
C PHE A 30 15.18 -2.03 8.96
N LEU A 31 13.89 -1.93 9.30
CA LEU A 31 13.02 -0.86 8.79
C LEU A 31 13.51 0.52 9.24
N ASP A 32 13.96 0.66 10.50
CA ASP A 32 14.55 1.91 10.99
C ASP A 32 15.82 2.28 10.21
N LYS A 33 16.66 1.28 9.89
CA LYS A 33 17.88 1.50 9.10
C LYS A 33 17.57 2.05 7.70
N ILE A 34 16.53 1.54 7.03
CA ILE A 34 16.09 2.07 5.73
C ILE A 34 15.77 3.56 5.81
N ILE A 35 15.11 3.99 6.89
CA ILE A 35 14.71 5.39 7.10
C ILE A 35 15.94 6.28 7.30
N VAL A 36 16.91 5.83 8.08
CA VAL A 36 18.15 6.57 8.34
C VAL A 36 18.98 6.71 7.06
N GLU A 37 19.08 5.63 6.28
CA GLU A 37 19.94 5.56 5.10
C GLU A 37 19.26 6.05 3.80
N ASN A 38 17.94 6.33 3.82
CA ASN A 38 17.12 6.53 2.61
C ASN A 38 17.23 5.38 1.59
N ASN A 39 17.41 4.15 2.05
CA ASN A 39 17.64 3.01 1.17
C ASN A 39 16.35 2.20 0.95
N PHE A 40 15.35 2.84 0.33
CA PHE A 40 14.00 2.30 0.18
C PHE A 40 13.95 1.07 -0.74
N ASP A 41 14.92 0.88 -1.64
CA ASP A 41 15.06 -0.30 -2.48
C ASP A 41 15.13 -1.63 -1.69
N LEU A 42 15.56 -1.57 -0.43
CA LEU A 42 15.60 -2.74 0.44
C LEU A 42 14.20 -3.27 0.81
N ILE A 43 13.16 -2.43 0.73
CA ILE A 43 11.76 -2.84 0.95
C ILE A 43 11.37 -3.92 -0.07
N HIS A 44 11.67 -3.72 -1.35
CA HIS A 44 11.35 -4.69 -2.40
C HIS A 44 12.02 -6.03 -2.16
N LYS A 45 13.31 -6.01 -1.81
CA LYS A 45 14.07 -7.22 -1.52
C LYS A 45 13.45 -8.00 -0.38
N LEU A 46 12.99 -7.33 0.68
CA LEU A 46 12.29 -8.01 1.77
C LEU A 46 10.96 -8.60 1.32
N ILE A 47 10.15 -7.84 0.57
CA ILE A 47 8.85 -8.31 0.06
C ILE A 47 9.05 -9.55 -0.83
N GLU A 48 10.10 -9.57 -1.65
CA GLU A 48 10.46 -10.72 -2.50
C GLU A 48 10.98 -11.91 -1.69
N VAL A 49 11.90 -11.69 -0.75
CA VAL A 49 12.49 -12.75 0.11
C VAL A 49 11.41 -13.47 0.92
N TYR A 50 10.46 -12.71 1.48
CA TYR A 50 9.34 -13.28 2.23
C TYR A 50 8.12 -13.60 1.35
N ASN A 51 8.24 -13.37 0.04
CA ASN A 51 7.24 -13.66 -0.98
C ASN A 51 5.83 -13.15 -0.63
N LEU A 52 5.74 -11.88 -0.25
CA LEU A 52 4.51 -11.32 0.31
C LEU A 52 3.49 -10.87 -0.77
N PHE A 53 3.88 -10.79 -2.04
CA PHE A 53 3.00 -10.36 -3.15
C PHE A 53 1.93 -11.38 -3.55
N ASP A 54 2.14 -12.68 -3.35
CA ASP A 54 1.23 -13.72 -3.86
C ASP A 54 0.10 -14.00 -2.86
N PHE A 55 -0.75 -13.00 -2.63
CA PHE A 55 -1.79 -12.94 -1.58
C PHE A 55 -2.67 -14.21 -1.49
N TYR A 56 -2.98 -14.85 -2.61
CA TYR A 56 -3.80 -16.08 -2.66
C TYR A 56 -3.07 -17.35 -2.19
N LYS A 57 -1.75 -17.29 -2.01
CA LYS A 57 -0.89 -18.34 -1.43
C LYS A 57 -0.28 -17.92 -0.09
N THR A 58 -0.38 -16.64 0.25
CA THR A 58 0.04 -16.09 1.53
C THR A 58 -0.88 -16.64 2.62
N ASP A 59 -0.38 -17.55 3.44
CA ASP A 59 -1.11 -18.05 4.60
C ASP A 59 -1.20 -16.96 5.66
N LEU A 60 -2.23 -16.14 5.61
CA LEU A 60 -2.42 -15.03 6.54
C LEU A 60 -2.86 -15.49 7.95
N ASN A 61 -3.07 -16.79 8.17
CA ASN A 61 -3.17 -17.36 9.52
C ASN A 61 -1.79 -17.55 10.16
N ASN A 62 -0.72 -17.51 9.35
CA ASN A 62 0.64 -17.48 9.84
C ASN A 62 0.92 -16.14 10.54
N LYS A 63 1.29 -16.22 11.84
CA LYS A 63 1.53 -15.04 12.68
C LYS A 63 2.69 -14.19 12.18
N PHE A 64 3.74 -14.82 11.66
CA PHE A 64 4.91 -14.14 11.13
C PHE A 64 4.61 -13.37 9.84
N VAL A 65 3.92 -14.01 8.89
CA VAL A 65 3.51 -13.36 7.64
C VAL A 65 2.59 -12.18 7.92
N ARG A 66 1.61 -12.37 8.81
CA ARG A 66 0.71 -11.30 9.25
C ARG A 66 1.51 -10.14 9.86
N PHE A 67 2.44 -10.41 10.75
CA PHE A 67 3.32 -9.39 11.33
C PHE A 67 4.03 -8.56 10.27
N LEU A 68 4.68 -9.21 9.28
CA LEU A 68 5.41 -8.49 8.22
C LEU A 68 4.52 -7.52 7.45
N HIS A 69 3.33 -7.95 7.02
CA HIS A 69 2.44 -7.05 6.30
C HIS A 69 1.99 -5.86 7.15
N PHE A 70 1.62 -6.07 8.42
CA PHE A 70 1.24 -4.96 9.31
C PHE A 70 2.41 -4.01 9.56
N SER A 71 3.64 -4.52 9.73
CA SER A 71 4.84 -3.70 9.84
C SER A 71 5.10 -2.87 8.58
N PHE A 72 4.92 -3.44 7.39
CA PHE A 72 5.04 -2.67 6.15
C PHE A 72 3.93 -1.62 5.99
N PHE A 73 2.71 -1.92 6.44
CA PHE A 73 1.62 -0.95 6.43
C PHE A 73 1.93 0.24 7.35
N ASP A 74 2.35 -0.02 8.58
CA ASP A 74 2.74 1.02 9.53
C ASP A 74 3.93 1.84 9.00
N PHE A 75 4.93 1.17 8.44
CA PHE A 75 6.06 1.80 7.77
C PHE A 75 5.62 2.73 6.63
N TYR A 76 4.73 2.26 5.74
CA TYR A 76 4.19 3.05 4.64
C TYR A 76 3.48 4.31 5.17
N VAL A 77 2.55 4.16 6.11
CA VAL A 77 1.76 5.26 6.66
C VAL A 77 2.63 6.33 7.32
N LEU A 78 3.72 5.93 7.97
CA LEU A 78 4.65 6.85 8.63
C LEU A 78 5.58 7.56 7.65
N ASN A 79 5.93 6.93 6.52
CA ASN A 79 7.01 7.40 5.64
C ASN A 79 6.56 7.86 4.24
N ILE A 80 5.30 7.70 3.85
CA ILE A 80 4.83 7.98 2.48
C ILE A 80 5.08 9.43 2.03
N GLU A 81 4.89 10.42 2.89
CA GLU A 81 5.21 11.82 2.55
C GLU A 81 6.70 12.04 2.26
N ARG A 82 7.59 11.29 2.92
CA ARG A 82 9.03 11.32 2.64
C ARG A 82 9.33 10.62 1.32
N MET A 83 8.77 9.43 1.11
CA MET A 83 8.93 8.66 -0.14
C MET A 83 8.45 9.45 -1.36
N VAL A 84 7.31 10.14 -1.26
CA VAL A 84 6.77 11.03 -2.31
C VAL A 84 7.75 12.16 -2.63
N ARG A 85 8.31 12.83 -1.61
CA ARG A 85 9.30 13.91 -1.82
C ARG A 85 10.59 13.42 -2.47
N LEU A 86 11.00 12.19 -2.17
CA LEU A 86 12.22 11.58 -2.69
C LEU A 86 12.01 10.88 -4.04
N ARG A 87 10.78 10.81 -4.55
CA ARG A 87 10.41 10.08 -5.78
C ARG A 87 10.77 8.59 -5.72
N GLU A 88 10.52 7.98 -4.56
CA GLU A 88 10.65 6.52 -4.33
C GLU A 88 9.49 5.73 -4.96
N ASP A 89 9.21 6.06 -6.22
CA ASP A 89 8.01 5.72 -6.97
C ASP A 89 7.79 4.19 -7.02
N PHE A 90 8.85 3.43 -7.26
CA PHE A 90 8.79 1.97 -7.30
C PHE A 90 8.44 1.36 -5.92
N THR A 91 9.04 1.87 -4.84
CA THR A 91 8.76 1.43 -3.46
C THR A 91 7.34 1.75 -3.03
N ILE A 92 6.86 2.93 -3.38
CA ILE A 92 5.47 3.32 -3.16
C ILE A 92 4.54 2.34 -3.87
N TYR A 93 4.80 2.04 -5.16
CA TYR A 93 3.98 1.10 -5.93
C TYR A 93 3.92 -0.29 -5.29
N ALA A 94 5.07 -0.87 -4.92
CA ALA A 94 5.11 -2.20 -4.32
C ALA A 94 4.40 -2.27 -2.96
N LEU A 95 4.58 -1.27 -2.11
CA LEU A 95 3.88 -1.22 -0.82
C LEU A 95 2.37 -1.09 -1.03
N ILE A 96 1.93 -0.26 -1.97
CA ILE A 96 0.53 -0.17 -2.34
C ILE A 96 0.04 -1.56 -2.78
N ASP A 97 0.67 -2.18 -3.78
CA ASP A 97 0.31 -3.52 -4.30
C ASP A 97 0.24 -4.61 -3.20
N LEU A 98 1.05 -4.49 -2.14
CA LEU A 98 1.00 -5.37 -0.98
C LEU A 98 -0.33 -5.28 -0.18
N PHE A 99 -1.04 -4.16 -0.26
CA PHE A 99 -2.18 -3.86 0.62
C PHE A 99 -3.58 -3.86 -0.05
N TYR A 100 -3.75 -3.65 -1.37
CA TYR A 100 -5.14 -3.43 -1.92
C TYR A 100 -6.07 -4.60 -1.71
N CYS A 101 -5.54 -5.81 -1.81
CA CYS A 101 -6.38 -6.99 -1.79
C CYS A 101 -6.83 -7.37 -0.37
N ASP A 102 -6.33 -6.69 0.67
CA ASP A 102 -6.55 -7.08 2.07
C ASP A 102 -7.39 -6.05 2.83
N MET A 103 -8.68 -6.34 2.95
CA MET A 103 -9.64 -5.49 3.65
C MET A 103 -9.32 -5.31 5.16
N ARG A 104 -8.48 -6.17 5.76
CA ARG A 104 -8.22 -6.14 7.21
C ARG A 104 -7.38 -4.95 7.66
N TYR A 105 -6.51 -4.40 6.81
CA TYR A 105 -5.79 -3.15 7.11
C TYR A 105 -6.74 -1.96 7.28
N PHE A 106 -7.95 -2.12 6.78
CA PHE A 106 -8.90 -1.05 6.59
C PHE A 106 -10.14 -1.22 7.47
N GLU A 107 -10.29 -2.29 8.25
CA GLU A 107 -11.46 -2.46 9.13
C GLU A 107 -11.65 -1.28 10.10
N ASP A 108 -10.55 -0.67 10.57
CA ASP A 108 -10.59 0.55 11.37
C ASP A 108 -10.75 1.81 10.50
N LYS A 109 -11.89 2.50 10.67
CA LYS A 109 -12.20 3.79 10.02
C LYS A 109 -11.08 4.82 10.18
N LYS A 110 -10.39 4.88 11.33
CA LYS A 110 -9.27 5.81 11.55
C LYS A 110 -8.06 5.47 10.69
N ASN A 111 -7.76 4.19 10.51
CA ASN A 111 -6.69 3.75 9.62
C ASN A 111 -7.02 4.10 8.16
N LYS A 112 -8.28 3.92 7.74
CA LYS A 112 -8.75 4.36 6.42
C LYS A 112 -8.49 5.86 6.20
N GLU A 113 -8.94 6.70 7.13
CA GLU A 113 -8.81 8.16 7.02
C GLU A 113 -7.34 8.62 7.02
N LYS A 114 -6.52 8.06 7.90
CA LYS A 114 -5.08 8.39 7.99
C LYS A 114 -4.36 8.00 6.69
N PHE A 115 -4.63 6.80 6.18
CA PHE A 115 -4.06 6.30 4.93
C PHE A 115 -4.45 7.19 3.73
N ASN A 116 -5.75 7.51 3.59
CA ASN A 116 -6.24 8.35 2.49
C ASN A 116 -5.60 9.75 2.48
N LYS A 117 -5.52 10.40 3.64
CA LYS A 117 -4.87 11.71 3.77
C LYS A 117 -3.40 11.65 3.39
N LYS A 118 -2.68 10.62 3.83
CA LYS A 118 -1.25 10.44 3.59
C LYS A 118 -0.92 10.04 2.14
N THR A 119 -1.86 9.37 1.47
CA THR A 119 -1.71 8.91 0.06
C THR A 119 -2.17 9.98 -0.94
N TYR A 120 -3.00 10.95 -0.54
CA TYR A 120 -3.50 12.01 -1.42
C TYR A 120 -2.41 12.73 -2.25
N PRO A 121 -1.23 13.11 -1.69
CA PRO A 121 -0.20 13.82 -2.46
C PRO A 121 0.30 13.07 -3.69
N ILE A 122 0.15 11.73 -3.74
CA ILE A 122 0.53 10.93 -4.90
C ILE A 122 -0.31 11.27 -6.13
N LEU A 123 -1.58 11.64 -5.94
CA LEU A 123 -2.45 12.06 -7.04
C LEU A 123 -2.00 13.36 -7.69
N LEU A 124 -1.09 14.10 -7.04
CA LEU A 124 -0.55 15.37 -7.51
C LEU A 124 0.87 15.23 -8.11
N LEU A 125 1.40 14.02 -8.20
CA LEU A 125 2.73 13.79 -8.77
C LEU A 125 2.73 13.99 -10.30
N ASP A 126 3.76 14.69 -10.79
CA ASP A 126 4.01 14.85 -12.23
C ASP A 126 4.30 13.49 -12.90
N THR A 127 3.82 13.36 -14.14
CA THR A 127 3.84 12.11 -14.91
C THR A 127 5.18 11.85 -15.57
N ASP A 128 6.03 11.08 -14.88
CA ASP A 128 6.94 10.15 -15.54
C ASP A 128 6.33 8.75 -15.46
N ASN A 129 6.64 7.85 -16.41
CA ASN A 129 5.94 6.57 -16.65
C ASN A 129 5.55 5.77 -15.39
N LEU A 130 6.38 5.74 -14.35
CA LEU A 130 6.12 5.01 -13.08
C LEU A 130 5.09 5.72 -12.18
N SER A 131 5.09 7.05 -12.14
CA SER A 131 4.15 7.86 -11.33
C SER A 131 2.69 7.68 -11.79
N THR A 132 2.49 7.38 -13.07
CA THR A 132 1.18 6.99 -13.62
C THR A 132 0.68 5.67 -13.03
N PHE A 133 1.53 4.64 -12.92
CA PHE A 133 1.11 3.36 -12.30
C PHE A 133 0.77 3.49 -10.82
N ILE A 134 1.49 4.34 -10.09
CA ILE A 134 1.22 4.60 -8.68
C ILE A 134 -0.10 5.34 -8.50
N ALA A 135 -0.38 6.35 -9.32
CA ALA A 135 -1.62 7.10 -9.21
C ALA A 135 -2.83 6.27 -9.68
N VAL A 136 -2.70 5.41 -10.70
CA VAL A 136 -3.71 4.40 -11.05
C VAL A 136 -3.95 3.44 -9.89
N ALA A 137 -2.89 2.95 -9.24
CA ALA A 137 -3.02 2.10 -8.06
C ALA A 137 -3.72 2.88 -6.94
N CYS A 138 -3.29 4.10 -6.60
CA CYS A 138 -3.95 4.93 -5.59
C CYS A 138 -5.43 5.17 -5.89
N LEU A 139 -5.80 5.42 -7.14
CA LEU A 139 -7.20 5.62 -7.53
C LEU A 139 -8.02 4.35 -7.40
N ARG A 140 -7.48 3.20 -7.83
CA ARG A 140 -8.11 1.90 -7.61
C ARG A 140 -8.30 1.66 -6.12
N PHE A 141 -7.32 1.99 -5.27
CA PHE A 141 -7.41 1.82 -3.81
C PHE A 141 -8.41 2.78 -3.17
N ILE A 142 -8.40 4.06 -3.54
CA ILE A 142 -9.37 5.05 -3.07
C ILE A 142 -10.79 4.65 -3.50
N SER A 143 -10.96 4.02 -4.66
CA SER A 143 -12.26 3.52 -5.13
C SER A 143 -12.74 2.28 -4.35
N ILE A 144 -11.83 1.36 -4.00
CA ILE A 144 -12.12 0.15 -3.21
C ILE A 144 -12.61 0.49 -1.78
N MET A 145 -12.22 1.64 -1.25
CA MET A 145 -12.29 1.93 0.18
C MET A 145 -13.59 2.58 0.69
N GLU A 146 -14.59 2.77 -0.19
CA GLU A 146 -15.98 3.17 0.12
C GLU A 146 -16.16 4.07 1.36
N SER A 147 -15.47 5.22 1.42
CA SER A 147 -15.65 6.18 2.53
C SER A 147 -16.01 7.58 2.01
N ASP A 148 -16.81 8.32 2.78
CA ASP A 148 -17.19 9.71 2.44
C ASP A 148 -15.96 10.63 2.30
N THR A 149 -14.89 10.34 3.03
CA THR A 149 -13.62 11.08 2.93
C THR A 149 -12.97 10.93 1.55
N ASN A 150 -13.20 9.80 0.88
CA ASN A 150 -12.65 9.54 -0.46
C ASN A 150 -13.22 10.53 -1.46
N LEU A 151 -14.54 10.75 -1.44
CA LEU A 151 -15.20 11.69 -2.35
C LEU A 151 -14.70 13.12 -2.15
N VAL A 152 -14.41 13.53 -0.92
CA VAL A 152 -13.84 14.86 -0.64
C VAL A 152 -12.45 15.00 -1.25
N LEU A 153 -11.58 14.00 -1.11
CA LEU A 153 -10.23 14.03 -1.66
C LEU A 153 -10.23 13.95 -3.20
N LEU A 154 -11.10 13.13 -3.79
CA LEU A 154 -11.26 13.03 -5.23
C LEU A 154 -11.75 14.35 -5.86
N LYS A 155 -12.68 15.05 -5.19
CA LYS A 155 -13.10 16.40 -5.60
C LYS A 155 -11.97 17.42 -5.48
N LYS A 156 -11.15 17.35 -4.42
CA LYS A 156 -9.96 18.20 -4.27
C LYS A 156 -8.95 17.96 -5.40
N TYR A 157 -8.73 16.72 -5.82
CA TYR A 157 -7.87 16.41 -6.97
C TYR A 157 -8.35 17.12 -8.24
N LEU A 158 -9.64 17.05 -8.58
CA LEU A 158 -10.20 17.74 -9.76
C LEU A 158 -10.05 19.27 -9.70
N GLN A 159 -9.97 19.85 -8.51
CA GLN A 159 -9.86 21.29 -8.30
C GLN A 159 -8.40 21.78 -8.23
N GLU A 160 -7.52 20.97 -7.64
CA GLU A 160 -6.16 21.35 -7.27
C GLU A 160 -5.11 20.85 -8.27
N SER A 161 -5.42 19.82 -9.06
CA SER A 161 -4.46 19.23 -10.00
C SER A 161 -4.33 20.04 -11.28
N THR A 162 -3.09 20.31 -11.69
CA THR A 162 -2.76 20.81 -13.04
C THR A 162 -2.68 19.67 -14.07
N ASN A 163 -2.74 18.42 -13.61
CA ASN A 163 -2.60 17.21 -14.41
C ASN A 163 -3.83 16.30 -14.21
N LEU A 164 -4.80 16.44 -15.12
CA LEU A 164 -6.14 15.82 -15.05
C LEU A 164 -6.19 14.43 -15.72
N ILE A 165 -5.08 13.70 -15.78
CA ILE A 165 -5.02 12.40 -16.47
C ILE A 165 -5.97 11.33 -15.94
N TYR A 166 -6.53 11.51 -14.75
CA TYR A 166 -7.50 10.59 -14.14
C TYR A 166 -8.89 11.18 -13.97
N GLU A 167 -9.15 12.33 -14.61
CA GLU A 167 -10.42 13.01 -14.50
C GLU A 167 -11.59 12.08 -14.81
N GLU A 168 -11.50 11.26 -15.87
CA GLU A 168 -12.58 10.33 -16.24
C GLU A 168 -12.86 9.26 -15.17
N GLU A 169 -11.83 8.59 -14.66
CA GLU A 169 -11.96 7.58 -13.60
C GLU A 169 -12.54 8.20 -12.33
N VAL A 170 -12.05 9.39 -11.96
CA VAL A 170 -12.52 10.11 -10.78
C VAL A 170 -13.99 10.50 -10.92
N LEU A 171 -14.40 11.03 -12.08
CA LEU A 171 -15.79 11.38 -12.36
C LEU A 171 -16.71 10.15 -12.33
N LYS A 172 -16.29 9.02 -12.92
CA LYS A 172 -17.04 7.75 -12.89
C LYS A 172 -17.30 7.29 -11.44
N ILE A 173 -16.30 7.39 -10.57
CA ILE A 173 -16.44 7.02 -9.15
C ILE A 173 -17.41 7.96 -8.43
N ILE A 174 -17.28 9.27 -8.65
CA ILE A 174 -18.14 10.28 -8.00
C ILE A 174 -19.61 10.10 -8.42
N ASP A 175 -19.88 9.90 -9.71
CA ASP A 175 -21.24 9.77 -10.23
C ASP A 175 -21.89 8.43 -9.85
N GLY A 176 -21.11 7.34 -9.79
CA GLY A 176 -21.59 6.06 -9.29
C GLY A 176 -22.08 6.11 -7.84
N LYS A 177 -21.51 6.99 -7.00
CA LYS A 177 -21.97 7.19 -5.61
C LYS A 177 -23.23 8.07 -5.51
N LYS A 178 -23.40 9.08 -6.36
CA LYS A 178 -24.64 9.89 -6.40
C LYS A 178 -25.88 9.04 -6.72
N GLY A 179 -25.73 8.01 -7.55
CA GLY A 179 -26.81 7.07 -7.88
C GLY A 179 -27.25 6.16 -6.72
N LEU A 180 -26.40 5.98 -5.69
CA LEU A 180 -26.70 5.17 -4.51
C LEU A 180 -27.39 5.98 -3.39
N ASP A 181 -27.09 7.27 -3.27
CA ASP A 181 -27.72 8.15 -2.28
C ASP A 181 -29.12 8.65 -2.71
N GLY A 182 -29.46 8.58 -4.00
CA GLY A 182 -30.78 8.95 -4.53
C GLY A 182 -31.87 7.86 -4.40
N ASN A 183 -31.54 6.69 -3.84
CA ASN A 183 -32.45 5.55 -3.67
C ASN A 183 -32.74 5.24 -2.18
N LYS A 184 -32.55 6.20 -1.27
CA LYS A 184 -32.93 6.10 0.14
C LYS A 184 -34.10 6.99 0.50
#